data_AF-A0A367LTA8-F1
#
_entry.id   AF-A0A367LTA8-F1
#
_cell.length_a   1.000
_cell.length_b   1.000
_cell.length_c   1.000
_cell.angle_alpha   90.00
_cell.angle_beta   90.00
_cell.angle_gamma   90.00
#
_symmetry.space_group_name_H-M   'P 1'
#
loop_
_entity.id
_entity.type
_entity.pdbx_description
1 polymer ?
#
loop_
_entity_poly.entity_id
_entity_poly.type
_entity_poly.pdbx_seq_one_letter_code
_entity_poly.pdbx_strand_id
1 'polypeptide(L)' 'ALDHLLHDQRLYKSANEVKVMRYAAEVSARAHIRAMEVCRPGLFEYHLEAELEYEFRKGGAKMPAYGSIVAAGRNA' A
#
# COMPACT_ATOMS: atom_id res chain seq x y z
N ALA A 1 -12.71 -8.62 -27.08
CA ALA A 1 -11.76 -8.90 -28.18
C ALA A 1 -10.35 -8.34 -27.92
N LEU A 2 -10.21 -7.17 -27.29
CA LEU A 2 -8.90 -6.55 -27.01
C LEU A 2 -8.25 -6.99 -25.69
N ASP A 3 -9.00 -7.57 -24.76
CA ASP A 3 -8.53 -7.85 -23.39
C ASP A 3 -7.23 -8.64 -23.34
N HIS A 4 -7.10 -9.69 -24.16
CA HIS A 4 -5.88 -10.51 -24.19
C HIS A 4 -4.65 -9.70 -24.63
N LEU A 5 -4.79 -8.86 -25.66
CA LEU A 5 -3.70 -8.02 -26.16
C LEU A 5 -3.30 -6.96 -25.13
N LEU A 6 -4.28 -6.34 -24.48
CA LEU A 6 -4.02 -5.32 -23.45
C LEU A 6 -3.39 -5.92 -22.19
N HIS A 7 -3.77 -7.14 -21.79
CA HIS A 7 -3.17 -7.81 -20.65
C HIS A 7 -1.69 -8.16 -20.90
N ASP A 8 -1.35 -8.64 -22.10
CA ASP A 8 0.03 -8.93 -22.48
C ASP A 8 0.91 -7.67 -22.47
N GLN A 9 0.38 -6.54 -22.95
CA GLN A 9 1.07 -5.25 -22.86
C GLN A 9 1.26 -4.78 -21.40
N ARG A 10 0.27 -4.95 -20.53
CA ARG A 10 0.37 -4.59 -19.09
C ARG A 10 1.30 -5.51 -18.29
N LEU A 11 1.62 -6.68 -18.82
CA LEU A 11 2.55 -7.62 -18.18
C LEU A 11 3.96 -7.03 -18.13
N TYR A 12 4.42 -6.41 -19.22
CA TYR A 12 5.74 -5.82 -19.35
C TYR A 12 5.69 -4.30 -19.14
N LYS A 13 6.27 -3.84 -18.02
CA LYS A 13 6.21 -2.43 -17.61
C LYS A 13 7.24 -1.64 -18.39
N SER A 14 6.85 -0.47 -18.89
CA SER A 14 7.79 0.53 -19.36
C SER A 14 8.66 1.06 -18.22
N ALA A 15 9.79 1.68 -18.57
CA ALA A 15 10.67 2.30 -17.58
C ALA A 15 9.96 3.37 -16.73
N ASN A 16 8.97 4.08 -17.28
CA ASN A 16 8.19 5.08 -16.54
C ASN A 16 7.21 4.44 -15.57
N GLU A 17 6.55 3.33 -15.94
CA GLU A 17 5.70 2.57 -15.02
C GLU A 17 6.50 2.01 -13.85
N VAL A 18 7.69 1.46 -14.10
CA VAL A 18 8.58 0.97 -13.04
C VAL A 18 8.97 2.10 -12.07
N LYS A 19 9.24 3.31 -12.57
CA LYS A 19 9.54 4.47 -11.71
C LYS A 19 8.36 4.81 -10.78
N VAL A 20 7.14 4.82 -11.32
CA VAL A 20 5.92 5.09 -10.53
C VAL A 20 5.69 3.99 -9.50
N MET A 21 5.83 2.72 -9.89
CA MET A 21 5.71 1.57 -8.97
C MET A 21 6.74 1.62 -7.84
N ARG A 22 7.99 2.05 -8.14
CA ARG A 22 9.03 2.23 -7.13
C ARG A 22 8.64 3.29 -6.11
N TYR A 23 8.16 4.44 -6.56
CA TYR A 23 7.67 5.49 -5.66
C TYR A 23 6.50 5.01 -4.79
N ALA A 24 5.54 4.28 -5.39
CA ALA A 24 4.44 3.68 -4.63
C ALA A 24 4.96 2.71 -3.55
N ALA A 25 5.94 1.86 -3.88
CA ALA A 25 6.56 0.95 -2.91
C ALA A 25 7.31 1.70 -1.80
N GLU A 26 8.01 2.80 -2.11
CA GLU A 26 8.67 3.65 -1.11
C GLU A 26 7.68 4.30 -0.14
N VAL A 27 6.56 4.81 -0.65
CA VAL A 27 5.46 5.34 0.17
C VAL A 27 4.90 4.24 1.07
N SER A 28 4.65 3.05 0.51
CA SER A 28 4.15 1.91 1.28
C SER A 28 5.12 1.44 2.36
N ALA A 29 6.42 1.39 2.06
CA ALA A 29 7.45 1.04 3.03
C ALA A 29 7.47 2.02 4.21
N ARG A 30 7.40 3.33 3.94
CA ARG A 30 7.32 4.35 5.01
C ARG A 30 6.06 4.18 5.87
N ALA A 31 4.92 3.90 5.25
CA ALA A 31 3.68 3.64 5.97
C ALA A 31 3.80 2.43 6.91
N HIS A 32 4.39 1.33 6.46
CA HIS A 32 4.63 0.16 7.31
C HIS A 32 5.62 0.45 8.45
N ILE A 33 6.70 1.19 8.18
CA ILE A 33 7.65 1.63 9.22
C ILE A 33 6.93 2.46 10.28
N ARG A 34 6.13 3.44 9.85
CA ARG A 34 5.33 4.27 10.74
C ARG A 34 4.36 3.46 11.60
N ALA A 35 3.66 2.50 11.01
CA ALA A 35 2.77 1.61 11.74
C ALA A 35 3.54 0.78 12.79
N MET A 36 4.75 0.31 12.48
CA MET A 36 5.62 -0.38 13.46
C MET A 36 6.06 0.53 14.61
N GLU A 37 6.41 1.79 14.33
CA GLU A 37 6.81 2.78 15.35
C GLU A 37 5.66 3.15 16.31
N VAL A 38 4.42 3.18 15.81
CA VAL A 38 3.22 3.54 16.59
C VAL A 38 2.64 2.33 17.34
N CYS A 39 2.86 1.12 16.84
CA CYS A 39 2.28 -0.10 17.38
C CYS A 39 2.64 -0.31 18.86
N ARG A 40 1.60 -0.46 19.68
CA ARG A 40 1.71 -0.75 21.11
C ARG A 40 0.45 -1.45 21.63
N PRO A 41 0.55 -2.22 22.74
CA PRO A 41 -0.61 -2.82 23.37
C PRO A 41 -1.71 -1.80 23.69
N GLY A 42 -2.97 -2.20 23.53
CA GLY A 42 -4.14 -1.35 23.76
C GLY A 42 -4.64 -0.58 22.53
N LEU A 43 -3.91 -0.62 21.41
CA LEU A 43 -4.44 -0.15 20.13
C LEU A 43 -5.30 -1.23 19.45
N PHE A 44 -6.42 -0.80 18.88
CA PHE A 44 -7.15 -1.59 17.88
C PHE A 44 -6.46 -1.57 16.51
N GLU A 45 -6.71 -2.60 15.69
CA GLU A 45 -6.18 -2.78 14.33
C GLU A 45 -6.41 -1.54 13.44
N TYR A 46 -7.60 -0.94 13.51
CA TYR A 46 -7.93 0.24 12.70
C TYR A 46 -7.07 1.49 13.03
N HIS A 47 -6.42 1.55 14.20
CA HIS A 47 -5.48 2.64 14.48
C HIS A 47 -4.23 2.54 13.61
N LEU A 48 -3.74 1.32 13.37
CA LEU A 48 -2.60 1.13 12.47
C LEU A 48 -3.02 1.32 11.01
N GLU A 49 -4.24 0.93 10.65
CA GLU A 49 -4.81 1.25 9.33
C GLU A 49 -4.82 2.77 9.10
N ALA A 50 -5.22 3.56 10.10
CA ALA A 50 -5.20 5.02 10.00
C ALA A 50 -3.77 5.58 9.78
N GLU A 51 -2.75 5.01 10.42
CA GLU A 51 -1.34 5.40 10.19
C GLU A 51 -0.89 5.03 8.77
N LEU A 52 -1.30 3.86 8.25
CA LEU A 52 -1.02 3.46 6.87
C LEU A 52 -1.65 4.45 5.88
N GLU A 53 -2.95 4.73 6.02
CA GLU A 53 -3.66 5.67 5.15
C GLU A 53 -3.10 7.09 5.22
N TYR A 54 -2.70 7.54 6.41
CA TYR A 54 -2.08 8.84 6.60
C TYR A 54 -0.80 8.97 5.78
N GLU A 55 0.11 8.00 5.88
CA GLU A 55 1.36 8.01 5.12
C GLU A 55 1.13 7.84 3.61
N PHE A 56 0.13 7.05 3.19
CA PHE A 56 -0.27 6.99 1.77
C PHE A 56 -0.72 8.37 1.25
N ARG A 57 -1.64 9.04 1.96
CA ARG A 57 -2.15 10.37 1.58
C ARG A 57 -1.06 11.42 1.56
N LYS A 58 -0.19 11.41 2.57
CA LYS A 58 0.99 12.30 2.65
C LYS A 58 1.97 12.05 1.51
N GLY A 59 2.11 10.81 1.04
CA GLY A 59 2.85 10.43 -0.15
C GLY A 59 2.17 10.79 -1.48
N GLY A 60 0.98 11.41 -1.45
CA GLY A 60 0.22 11.80 -2.63
C GLY A 60 -0.70 10.71 -3.19
N ALA A 61 -0.79 9.54 -2.56
CA ALA A 61 -1.73 8.50 -2.94
C ALA A 61 -3.12 8.82 -2.37
N LYS A 62 -4.13 8.96 -3.23
CA LYS A 62 -5.50 9.32 -2.82
C LYS A 62 -6.18 8.22 -2.00
N MET A 63 -5.83 6.96 -2.27
CA MET A 63 -6.43 5.78 -1.68
C MET A 63 -5.43 4.61 -1.71
N PRO A 64 -5.58 3.61 -0.83
CA PRO A 64 -4.79 2.39 -0.93
C PRO A 64 -5.18 1.59 -2.18
N ALA A 65 -4.32 0.67 -2.61
CA ALA A 65 -4.57 -0.18 -3.77
C ALA A 65 -5.68 -1.21 -3.55
N TYR A 66 -5.93 -1.56 -2.28
CA TYR A 66 -6.96 -2.49 -1.79
C TYR A 66 -7.26 -2.14 -0.32
N GLY A 67 -8.29 -2.72 0.28
CA GLY A 67 -8.59 -2.50 1.71
C GLY A 67 -7.43 -2.97 2.59
N SER A 68 -6.97 -2.12 3.51
CA SER A 68 -5.79 -2.45 4.34
C SER A 68 -6.08 -3.68 5.21
N ILE A 69 -5.16 -4.63 5.24
CA ILE A 69 -5.24 -5.79 6.12
C ILE A 69 -4.37 -5.49 7.33
N VAL A 70 -5.00 -5.22 8.47
CA VAL A 70 -4.33 -5.11 9.76
C VAL A 70 -4.96 -6.14 10.69
N ALA A 71 -4.18 -7.14 11.05
CA ALA A 71 -4.65 -8.29 11.80
C ALA A 71 -3.70 -8.63 12.95
N ALA A 72 -4.24 -8.83 14.14
CA ALA A 72 -3.51 -9.20 15.35
C ALA A 72 -4.09 -10.49 15.97
N GLY A 73 -3.22 -11.30 16.60
CA GLY A 73 -3.63 -12.50 17.32
C GLY A 73 -4.31 -13.52 16.39
N ARG A 74 -5.56 -13.89 16.70
CA ARG A 74 -6.33 -14.90 15.95
C ARG A 74 -6.82 -14.41 14.58
N ASN A 75 -6.72 -13.11 14.31
CA ASN A 75 -7.18 -12.52 13.06
C ASN A 75 -6.12 -12.61 11.94
N ALA A 76 -4.86 -12.93 12.29
CA ALA A 76 -3.70 -12.90 11.39
C ALA A 76 -3.53 -14.19 10.58
#